data_AF-A0A3A0CNR3-F1
#
_entry.id   AF-A0A3A0CNR3-F1
#
_cell.length_a   1.000
_cell.length_b   1.000
_cell.length_c   1.000
_cell.angle_alpha   90.00
_cell.angle_beta   90.00
_cell.angle_gamma   90.00
#
_symmetry.space_group_name_H-M   'P 1'
#
loop_
_entity.id
_entity.type
_entity.pdbx_description
1 polymer ?
#
loop_
_entity_poly.entity_id
_entity_poly.type
_entity_poly.pdbx_seq_one_letter_code
_entity_poly.pdbx_strand_id
1 'polypeptide(L)'
;MVSEVAVMNDVNGVSSLASSATLREFANQPSRRSDSSNSAVLDDTVEISDLAAFLSRLSELPEDRARRIVSIRNAILEGSYVTDEKLDIATDRLIDELNNGESPLARRRVQIA
;
A
#
# COMPACT_ATOMS: atom_id res chain seq x y z
N MET A 1 41.64 -8.38 25.49
CA MET A 1 41.58 -6.93 25.21
C MET A 1 40.58 -6.68 24.09
N VAL A 2 39.33 -6.41 24.44
CA VAL A 2 38.41 -5.56 23.66
C VAL A 2 37.35 -5.10 24.65
N SER A 3 37.36 -3.80 24.91
CA SER A 3 36.60 -3.14 25.96
C SER A 3 35.15 -2.95 25.56
N GLU A 4 34.29 -3.16 26.54
CA GLU A 4 32.92 -2.73 26.69
C GLU A 4 32.72 -1.27 26.22
N VAL A 5 31.87 -1.07 25.21
CA VAL A 5 31.43 0.27 24.78
C VAL A 5 30.15 0.58 25.52
N ALA A 6 30.30 1.36 26.58
CA ALA A 6 29.19 1.93 27.33
C ALA A 6 28.35 2.84 26.41
N VAL A 7 27.04 2.60 26.46
CA VAL A 7 25.99 3.46 25.93
C VAL A 7 26.09 4.83 26.61
N MET A 8 26.27 5.90 25.84
CA MET A 8 26.01 7.25 26.32
C MET A 8 25.54 8.09 25.12
N ASN A 9 24.23 8.09 24.88
CA ASN A 9 23.60 9.04 23.97
C ASN A 9 23.17 10.23 24.82
N ASP A 10 23.90 11.34 24.71
CA ASP A 10 23.66 12.57 25.45
C ASP A 10 22.27 13.14 25.11
N VAL A 11 21.28 12.81 25.93
CA VAL A 11 19.97 13.48 25.89
C VAL A 11 20.18 14.87 26.46
N ASN A 12 20.31 15.85 25.57
CA ASN A 12 20.26 17.27 25.91
C ASN A 12 18.99 17.57 26.69
N GLY A 13 19.13 17.76 28.00
CA GLY A 13 18.07 18.16 28.90
C GLY A 13 17.58 19.56 28.55
N VAL A 14 16.31 19.69 28.20
CA VAL A 14 15.65 20.99 28.05
C VAL A 14 15.43 21.60 29.44
N SER A 15 16.48 22.16 30.02
CA SER A 15 16.38 23.01 31.20
C SER A 15 15.78 24.36 30.78
N SER A 16 14.45 24.40 30.60
CA SER A 16 13.73 25.67 30.57
C SER A 16 13.59 26.17 32.01
N LEU A 17 14.49 27.06 32.39
CA LEU A 17 14.37 27.90 33.59
C LEU A 17 13.18 28.84 33.39
N ALA A 18 11.98 28.37 33.75
CA ALA A 18 10.84 29.26 33.90
C ALA A 18 11.03 30.07 35.19
N SER A 19 11.28 31.38 35.01
CA SER A 19 11.33 32.40 36.06
C SER A 19 10.15 32.29 37.03
N SER A 20 10.37 32.56 38.33
CA SER A 20 9.40 32.45 39.44
C SER A 20 8.19 33.40 39.38
N ALA A 21 7.73 33.79 38.18
CA ALA A 21 6.71 34.80 37.96
C ALA A 21 5.37 34.28 37.43
N THR A 22 5.13 32.96 37.26
CA THR A 22 3.95 32.51 36.48
C THR A 22 3.02 31.48 37.11
N LEU A 23 3.21 31.08 38.38
CA LEU A 23 2.22 30.20 39.06
C LEU A 23 0.85 30.90 39.27
N ARG A 24 0.84 32.23 39.45
CA ARG A 24 -0.39 33.02 39.58
C ARG A 24 -1.03 33.37 38.24
N GLU A 25 -0.24 33.40 37.18
CA GLU A 25 -0.68 33.68 35.81
C GLU A 25 -1.42 32.47 35.20
N PHE A 26 -0.98 31.25 35.54
CA PHE A 26 -1.62 30.02 35.06
C PHE A 26 -3.02 29.81 35.66
N ALA A 27 -3.21 30.17 36.93
CA ALA A 27 -4.49 29.99 37.63
C ALA A 27 -5.61 30.91 37.10
N ASN A 28 -5.27 31.97 36.36
CA ASN A 28 -6.21 33.01 35.94
C ASN A 28 -6.38 33.10 34.41
N GLN A 29 -6.00 32.07 33.65
CA GLN A 29 -6.32 32.02 32.22
C GLN A 29 -7.78 31.57 31.99
N PRO A 30 -8.68 32.44 31.51
CA PRO A 30 -9.95 31.97 30.94
C PRO A 30 -9.62 31.06 29.77
N SER A 31 -10.30 29.91 29.69
CA SER A 31 -10.08 28.83 28.72
C SER A 31 -10.05 29.32 27.27
N ARG A 32 -8.88 29.79 26.83
CA ARG A 32 -8.54 29.82 25.41
C ARG A 32 -8.22 28.39 25.05
N ARG A 33 -9.23 27.67 24.57
CA ARG A 33 -9.03 26.50 23.71
C ARG A 33 -8.32 27.02 22.45
N SER A 34 -7.01 27.22 22.54
CA SER A 34 -6.18 27.40 21.37
C SER A 34 -6.09 26.03 20.71
N ASP A 35 -6.73 25.94 19.54
CA ASP A 35 -6.42 25.01 18.48
C ASP A 35 -4.92 24.71 18.43
N SER A 36 -4.55 23.46 18.71
CA SER A 36 -3.33 22.80 18.20
C SER A 36 -3.06 21.50 18.94
N SER A 37 -3.69 20.43 18.47
CA SER A 37 -2.94 19.22 18.18
C SER A 37 -3.63 18.52 17.02
N ASN A 38 -3.59 19.18 15.86
CA ASN A 38 -3.32 18.40 14.66
C ASN A 38 -1.95 17.77 14.93
N SER A 39 -1.94 16.59 15.58
CA SER A 39 -0.78 15.74 15.60
C SER A 39 -0.38 15.66 14.14
N ALA A 40 0.72 16.30 13.78
CA ALA A 40 1.28 16.14 12.45
C ALA A 40 1.62 14.66 12.39
N VAL A 41 0.67 13.87 11.89
CA VAL A 41 0.90 12.50 11.48
C VAL A 41 2.01 12.68 10.45
N LEU A 42 3.23 12.31 10.85
CA LEU A 42 4.33 12.15 9.93
C LEU A 42 3.87 11.08 8.98
N ASP A 43 3.35 11.51 7.84
CA ASP A 43 2.79 10.64 6.81
C ASP A 43 3.99 10.05 6.07
N ASP A 44 4.55 9.00 6.69
CA ASP A 44 5.60 8.18 6.08
C ASP A 44 4.95 7.29 5.03
N THR A 45 4.80 7.84 3.83
CA THR A 45 4.23 7.14 2.69
C THR A 45 5.32 6.39 1.95
N VAL A 46 5.13 5.08 1.83
CA VAL A 46 6.00 4.22 1.01
C VAL A 46 5.33 3.97 -0.33
N GLU A 47 6.02 4.36 -1.41
CA GLU A 47 5.59 4.05 -2.76
C GLU A 47 6.04 2.64 -3.14
N ILE A 48 5.08 1.74 -3.37
CA ILE A 48 5.37 0.38 -3.82
C ILE A 48 5.44 0.39 -5.35
N SER A 49 6.53 -0.14 -5.91
CA SER A 49 6.63 -0.33 -7.36
C SER A 49 5.53 -1.29 -7.84
N ASP A 50 4.80 -0.90 -8.89
CA ASP A 50 3.79 -1.74 -9.54
C ASP A 50 4.32 -3.13 -9.92
N LEU A 51 5.59 -3.18 -10.33
CA LEU A 51 6.27 -4.43 -10.66
C LEU A 51 6.46 -5.30 -9.41
N ALA A 52 6.87 -4.72 -8.29
CA ALA A 52 7.03 -5.43 -7.03
C ALA A 52 5.68 -5.98 -6.52
N ALA A 53 4.62 -5.18 -6.60
CA ALA A 53 3.27 -5.63 -6.24
C ALA A 53 2.78 -6.78 -7.14
N PHE A 54 3.07 -6.74 -8.44
CA PHE A 54 2.74 -7.83 -9.36
C PHE A 54 3.53 -9.11 -9.05
N LEU A 55 4.83 -9.00 -8.78
CA LEU A 55 5.68 -10.14 -8.43
C LEU A 55 5.27 -10.79 -7.11
N SER A 56 4.89 -10.00 -6.09
CA SER A 56 4.33 -10.52 -4.83
C SER A 56 3.10 -11.37 -5.09
N ARG A 57 2.15 -10.86 -5.87
CA ARG A 57 0.92 -11.59 -6.22
C ARG A 57 1.20 -12.86 -7.02
N LEU A 58 2.22 -12.85 -7.88
CA LEU A 58 2.64 -14.04 -8.62
C LEU A 58 3.20 -15.11 -7.68
N SER A 59 3.95 -14.70 -6.64
CA SER A 59 4.51 -15.61 -5.63
C SER A 59 3.46 -16.25 -4.72
N GLU A 60 2.33 -15.58 -4.52
CA GLU A 60 1.20 -16.07 -3.71
C GLU A 60 0.23 -16.97 -4.50
N LEU A 61 0.48 -17.21 -5.80
CA LEU A 61 -0.39 -18.07 -6.60
C LEU A 61 -0.26 -19.55 -6.18
N PRO A 62 -1.38 -20.25 -5.95
CA PRO A 62 -1.39 -21.71 -5.85
C PRO A 62 -0.68 -22.36 -7.04
N GLU A 63 0.02 -23.47 -6.81
CA GLU A 63 0.84 -24.15 -7.83
C GLU A 63 0.09 -24.44 -9.14
N ASP A 64 -1.20 -24.75 -9.06
CA ASP A 64 -2.03 -25.04 -10.22
C ASP A 64 -2.20 -23.80 -11.12
N ARG A 65 -2.27 -22.59 -10.53
CA ARG A 65 -2.32 -21.33 -11.29
C ARG A 65 -0.96 -21.05 -11.94
N ALA A 66 0.14 -21.30 -11.24
CA ALA A 66 1.48 -21.15 -11.82
C ALA A 66 1.68 -22.07 -13.02
N ARG A 67 1.33 -23.37 -12.90
CA ARG A 67 1.37 -24.33 -14.01
C ARG A 67 0.52 -23.90 -15.19
N ARG A 68 -0.70 -23.40 -14.95
CA ARG A 68 -1.58 -22.91 -16.00
C ARG A 68 -0.99 -21.71 -16.75
N ILE A 69 -0.40 -20.75 -16.04
CA ILE A 69 0.26 -19.59 -16.66
C ILE A 69 1.41 -20.03 -17.58
N VAL A 70 2.24 -20.96 -17.12
CA VAL A 70 3.34 -21.50 -17.93
C VAL A 70 2.81 -22.18 -19.20
N SER A 71 1.77 -23.02 -19.07
CA SER A 71 1.16 -23.68 -20.24
C SER A 71 0.60 -22.70 -21.27
N ILE A 72 -0.07 -21.63 -20.81
CA ILE A 72 -0.62 -20.59 -21.66
C ILE A 72 0.50 -19.82 -22.35
N ARG A 73 1.57 -19.47 -21.63
CA ARG A 73 2.74 -18.79 -22.21
C ARG A 73 3.35 -19.63 -23.33
N ASN A 74 3.51 -20.93 -23.12
CA ASN A 74 4.05 -21.82 -24.14
C ASN A 74 3.14 -21.88 -25.38
N ALA A 75 1.83 -22.03 -25.19
CA ALA A 75 0.86 -22.02 -26.30
C ALA A 75 0.86 -20.69 -27.08
N ILE A 76 1.11 -19.55 -26.41
CA ILE A 76 1.23 -18.25 -27.08
C ILE A 76 2.50 -18.20 -27.93
N LEU A 77 3.63 -18.67 -27.41
CA LEU A 77 4.90 -18.71 -28.14
C LEU A 77 4.84 -19.65 -29.36
N GLU A 78 4.11 -20.75 -29.23
CA GLU A 78 3.85 -21.69 -30.32
C GLU A 78 2.82 -21.15 -31.34
N GLY A 79 2.08 -20.09 -30.98
CA GLY A 79 0.97 -19.57 -31.79
C GLY A 79 -0.31 -20.40 -31.71
N SER A 80 -0.34 -21.48 -30.91
CA SER A 80 -1.49 -22.38 -30.74
C SER A 80 -2.54 -21.83 -29.76
N TYR A 81 -2.25 -20.72 -29.07
CA TYR A 81 -3.18 -20.14 -28.11
C TYR A 81 -4.41 -19.48 -28.74
N VAL A 82 -4.28 -18.92 -29.94
CA VAL A 82 -5.37 -18.23 -30.63
C VAL A 82 -6.12 -19.25 -31.48
N THR A 83 -7.38 -19.49 -31.13
CA THR A 83 -8.28 -20.38 -31.86
C THR A 83 -9.56 -19.62 -32.20
N ASP A 84 -10.28 -20.05 -33.25
CA ASP A 84 -11.53 -19.41 -33.68
C ASP A 84 -12.54 -19.33 -32.52
N GLU A 85 -12.70 -20.42 -31.77
CA GLU A 85 -13.57 -20.46 -30.57
C GLU A 85 -13.18 -19.39 -29.53
N LYS A 86 -11.88 -19.19 -29.28
CA LYS A 86 -11.42 -18.17 -28.32
C LYS A 86 -11.64 -16.76 -28.84
N LEU A 87 -11.54 -16.56 -30.16
CA LEU A 87 -11.81 -15.28 -30.81
C LEU A 87 -13.29 -14.93 -30.75
N ASP A 88 -14.18 -15.88 -31.02
CA ASP A 88 -15.63 -15.69 -30.91
C ASP A 88 -16.00 -15.29 -29.48
N ILE A 89 -15.53 -16.06 -28.49
CA ILE A 89 -15.77 -15.76 -27.07
C ILE A 89 -15.20 -14.39 -26.68
N ALA A 90 -14.01 -14.03 -27.16
CA ALA A 90 -13.40 -12.73 -26.85
C ALA A 90 -14.20 -11.59 -27.49
N THR A 91 -14.72 -11.80 -28.70
CA THR A 91 -15.50 -10.82 -29.45
C THR A 91 -16.86 -10.58 -28.79
N ASP A 92 -17.56 -11.65 -28.43
CA ASP A 92 -18.85 -11.56 -27.73
C ASP A 92 -18.70 -10.79 -26.41
N ARG A 93 -17.67 -11.14 -25.62
CA ARG A 93 -17.37 -10.43 -24.36
C ARG A 93 -17.04 -8.96 -24.56
N LEU A 94 -16.36 -8.62 -25.65
CA LEU A 94 -16.05 -7.23 -25.98
C LEU A 94 -17.32 -6.45 -26.33
N ILE A 95 -18.21 -7.05 -27.12
CA ILE A 95 -19.50 -6.42 -27.48
C ILE A 95 -20.37 -6.25 -26.22
N ASP A 96 -20.41 -7.26 -25.35
CA ASP A 96 -21.10 -7.18 -24.06
C ASP A 96 -20.54 -6.07 -23.18
N GLU A 97 -19.21 -5.90 -23.14
CA GLU A 97 -18.55 -4.82 -22.39
C GLU A 97 -18.90 -3.44 -22.94
N LEU A 98 -18.94 -3.28 -24.27
CA LEU A 98 -19.30 -2.02 -24.92
C LEU A 98 -20.77 -1.65 -24.69
N ASN A 99 -21.68 -2.63 -24.74
CA ASN A 99 -23.11 -2.40 -24.58
C ASN A 99 -23.50 -2.13 -23.13
N ASN A 100 -22.88 -2.84 -22.18
CA ASN A 100 -23.24 -2.75 -20.76
C ASN A 100 -22.37 -1.77 -19.98
N GLY A 101 -21.32 -1.20 -20.58
CA GLY A 101 -20.37 -0.28 -19.93
C GLY A 101 -19.59 -0.89 -18.76
N GLU A 102 -19.73 -2.20 -18.55
CA GLU A 102 -19.17 -2.93 -17.42
C GLU A 102 -18.37 -4.11 -17.94
N SER A 103 -17.04 -4.02 -17.83
CA SER A 103 -16.18 -5.16 -18.10
C SER A 103 -16.47 -6.26 -17.07
N PRO A 104 -16.86 -7.47 -17.50
CA PRO A 104 -17.00 -8.60 -16.57
C PRO A 104 -15.68 -8.96 -15.87
N LEU A 105 -14.53 -8.51 -16.42
CA LEU A 105 -13.21 -8.63 -15.79
C LEU A 105 -12.97 -7.58 -14.69
N ALA A 106 -13.58 -6.39 -14.77
CA ALA A 106 -13.45 -5.34 -13.75
C ALA A 106 -14.14 -5.73 -12.42
N ARG A 107 -15.25 -6.48 -12.51
CA ARG A 107 -16.03 -6.94 -11.33
C ARG A 107 -15.30 -7.95 -10.45
N ARG A 108 -14.28 -8.66 -10.98
CA ARG A 108 -13.55 -9.70 -10.22
C ARG A 108 -12.45 -9.15 -9.30
N ARG A 109 -12.33 -7.83 -9.16
CA ARG A 109 -11.31 -7.19 -8.31
C ARG A 109 -11.73 -6.98 -6.86
N VAL A 110 -12.97 -7.32 -6.46
CA VAL A 110 -13.47 -7.01 -5.10
C VAL A 110 -14.30 -8.15 -4.49
N GLN A 111 -13.72 -9.35 -4.34
CA GLN A 111 -14.21 -10.36 -3.39
C GLN A 111 -13.03 -11.21 -2.92
N ILE A 112 -12.18 -10.62 -2.08
CA ILE A 112 -11.32 -11.40 -1.18
C ILE A 112 -11.52 -10.72 0.17
N ALA A 113 -12.39 -11.32 0.99
CA ALA A 113 -12.53 -11.03 2.41
C ALA A 113 -11.60 -11.97 3.19
#